data_AF-A0A370GEX4-F1
#
_entry.id   AF-A0A370GEX4-F1
#
_cell.length_a   1.000
_cell.length_b   1.000
_cell.length_c   1.000
_cell.angle_alpha   90.00
_cell.angle_beta   90.00
_cell.angle_gamma   90.00
#
_symmetry.space_group_name_H-M   'P 1'
#
loop_
_entity.id
_entity.type
_entity.pdbx_description
1 polymer ?
#
loop_
_entity_poly.entity_id
_entity_poly.type
_entity_poly.pdbx_seq_one_letter_code
_entity_poly.pdbx_strand_id
1 'polypeptide(L)'
;MTPAEELLTYVVGLNCYALLLIYLRSWLYRVPVYRPMVKNFWLSVLPLFVLVLVFAGIAVADVAATRAVAIVVGIVGLGIWLLALPNSSYLITELNLNHRRDEDPVPLWYDIIAVLSFAMSGVINMVVAVLVVQMGFVVAVFGDTDSGAMRGAPARSLSVVIILLVSIGIYLGRYLRLNSWDVKSPRRMWAKVRDHFDSRAAIGGFVLFCLTHTVFLLLVYGLIVGPLMAALVEATAD
;
A
#
# COMPACT_ATOMS: atom_id res chain seq x y z
N MET A 1 20.95 -4.03 15.67
CA MET A 1 19.88 -4.40 14.72
C MET A 1 20.31 -3.89 13.36
N THR A 2 20.00 -4.62 12.29
CA THR A 2 20.21 -4.10 10.93
C THR A 2 19.21 -2.97 10.64
N PRO A 3 19.50 -2.03 9.72
CA PRO A 3 18.54 -0.99 9.34
C PRO A 3 17.17 -1.53 8.91
N ALA A 4 17.14 -2.73 8.31
CA ALA A 4 15.91 -3.41 7.92
C ALA A 4 15.11 -3.94 9.12
N GLU A 5 15.79 -4.50 10.13
CA GLU A 5 15.15 -4.95 11.38
C GLU A 5 14.53 -3.76 12.15
N GLU A 6 15.22 -2.62 12.17
CA GLU A 6 14.70 -1.40 12.79
C GLU A 6 13.43 -0.91 12.08
N LEU A 7 13.46 -0.82 10.75
CA LEU A 7 12.29 -0.46 9.95
C LEU A 7 11.11 -1.39 10.26
N LEU A 8 11.34 -2.70 10.23
CA LEU A 8 10.30 -3.69 10.50
C LEU A 8 9.69 -3.52 11.91
N THR A 9 10.53 -3.26 12.91
CA THR A 9 10.08 -3.02 14.29
C THR A 9 9.15 -1.83 14.37
N TYR A 10 9.50 -0.71 13.73
CA TYR A 10 8.63 0.49 13.71
C TYR A 10 7.36 0.29 12.90
N VAL A 11 7.42 -0.45 11.79
CA VAL A 11 6.24 -0.78 10.96
C VAL A 11 5.25 -1.61 11.78
N VAL A 12 5.71 -2.66 12.45
CA VAL A 12 4.88 -3.50 13.32
C VAL A 12 4.34 -2.68 14.48
N GLY A 13 5.20 -1.89 15.15
CA GLY A 13 4.82 -1.02 16.25
C GLY A 13 3.73 -0.02 15.86
N LEU A 14 3.84 0.62 14.70
CA LEU A 14 2.85 1.57 14.20
C LEU A 14 1.51 0.90 13.87
N ASN A 15 1.54 -0.29 13.25
CA ASN A 15 0.33 -1.08 12.97
C ASN A 15 -0.38 -1.52 14.25
N CYS A 16 0.38 -2.02 15.24
CA CYS A 16 -0.13 -2.37 16.55
C CYS A 16 -0.70 -1.15 17.27
N TYR A 17 -0.01 -0.01 17.21
CA TYR A 17 -0.46 1.24 17.82
C TYR A 17 -1.76 1.75 17.19
N ALA A 18 -1.86 1.74 15.86
CA ALA A 18 -3.08 2.13 15.15
C ALA A 18 -4.29 1.25 15.53
N LEU A 19 -4.11 -0.07 15.55
CA LEU A 19 -5.16 -0.99 16.02
C LEU A 19 -5.51 -0.77 17.49
N LEU A 20 -4.50 -0.65 18.35
CA LEU A 20 -4.68 -0.41 19.78
C LEU A 20 -5.54 0.84 20.00
N LEU A 21 -5.25 1.95 19.31
CA LEU A 21 -6.03 3.17 19.45
C LEU A 21 -7.48 3.01 18.99
N ILE A 22 -7.77 2.20 17.96
CA ILE A 22 -9.15 1.91 17.52
C ILE A 22 -9.93 1.18 18.62
N TYR A 23 -9.34 0.17 19.25
CA TYR A 23 -10.00 -0.61 20.31
C TYR A 23 -10.04 0.14 21.64
N LEU A 24 -8.96 0.84 21.99
CA LEU A 24 -8.86 1.65 23.20
C LEU A 24 -9.87 2.80 23.20
N ARG A 25 -10.19 3.37 22.02
CA ARG A 25 -11.29 4.33 21.85
C ARG A 25 -12.61 3.76 22.36
N SER A 26 -12.92 2.55 21.90
CA SER A 26 -14.17 1.86 22.25
C SER A 26 -14.24 1.52 23.72
N TRP A 27 -13.12 1.08 24.30
CA TRP A 27 -13.04 0.70 25.70
C TRP A 27 -13.10 1.91 26.66
N LEU A 28 -12.27 2.94 26.44
CA LEU A 28 -12.19 4.11 27.34
C LEU A 28 -13.48 4.93 27.33
N TYR A 29 -14.06 5.14 26.15
CA TYR A 29 -15.20 6.06 25.97
C TYR A 29 -16.54 5.33 25.81
N ARG A 30 -16.55 3.99 25.93
CA ARG A 30 -17.76 3.13 25.84
C ARG A 30 -18.57 3.32 24.56
N VAL A 31 -17.89 3.70 23.48
CA VAL A 31 -18.46 3.84 22.13
C VAL A 31 -18.26 2.54 21.34
N PRO A 32 -19.15 2.16 20.41
CA PRO A 32 -18.95 0.95 19.62
C PRO A 32 -17.73 1.05 18.71
N VAL A 33 -17.00 -0.05 18.54
CA VAL A 33 -15.90 -0.13 17.56
C VAL A 33 -16.45 0.13 16.16
N TYR A 34 -15.85 1.09 15.45
CA TYR A 34 -16.20 1.36 14.07
C TYR A 34 -15.65 0.28 13.14
N ARG A 35 -16.49 -0.71 12.83
CA ARG A 35 -16.13 -1.91 12.06
C ARG A 35 -15.45 -1.61 10.71
N PRO A 36 -15.87 -0.60 9.93
CA PRO A 36 -15.18 -0.31 8.66
C PRO A 36 -13.72 0.12 8.83
N MET A 37 -13.34 0.82 9.91
CA MET A 37 -11.92 1.12 10.18
C MET A 37 -11.11 -0.15 10.41
N VAL A 38 -11.63 -1.11 11.18
CA VAL A 38 -10.95 -2.40 11.41
C VAL A 38 -10.84 -3.20 10.11
N LYS A 39 -11.89 -3.20 9.28
CA LYS A 39 -11.83 -3.87 7.96
C LYS A 39 -10.79 -3.22 7.05
N ASN A 40 -10.77 -1.89 6.98
CA ASN A 40 -9.81 -1.14 6.18
C ASN A 40 -8.38 -1.33 6.70
N PHE A 41 -8.18 -1.47 8.02
CA PHE A 41 -6.89 -1.87 8.59
C PHE A 41 -6.40 -3.19 7.98
N TRP A 42 -7.21 -4.24 8.04
CA TRP A 42 -6.82 -5.56 7.52
C TRP A 42 -6.58 -5.53 6.00
N LEU A 43 -7.39 -4.77 5.26
CA LEU A 43 -7.15 -4.53 3.84
C LEU A 43 -5.84 -3.78 3.58
N SER A 44 -5.38 -2.94 4.50
CA SER A 44 -4.10 -2.23 4.37
C SER A 44 -2.87 -3.14 4.57
N VAL A 45 -3.01 -4.22 5.35
CA VAL A 45 -1.97 -5.21 5.60
C VAL A 45 -1.96 -6.29 4.51
N LEU A 46 -3.09 -6.49 3.83
CA LEU A 46 -3.26 -7.51 2.80
C LEU A 46 -2.15 -7.54 1.74
N PRO A 47 -1.65 -6.42 1.19
CA PRO A 47 -0.59 -6.47 0.17
C PRO A 47 0.71 -7.10 0.69
N LEU A 48 1.08 -6.83 1.94
CA LEU A 48 2.26 -7.46 2.56
C LEU A 48 2.04 -8.98 2.72
N PHE A 49 0.85 -9.39 3.16
CA PHE A 49 0.50 -10.81 3.27
C PHE A 49 0.53 -11.51 1.91
N VAL A 50 0.00 -10.87 0.86
CA VAL A 50 0.06 -11.40 -0.51
C VAL A 50 1.52 -11.57 -0.94
N LEU A 51 2.42 -10.61 -0.68
CA LEU A 51 3.84 -10.76 -1.02
C LEU A 51 4.46 -11.99 -0.36
N VAL A 52 4.20 -12.24 0.93
CA VAL A 52 4.69 -13.44 1.62
C VAL A 52 4.24 -14.71 0.90
N LEU A 53 2.96 -14.80 0.50
CA LEU A 53 2.44 -15.94 -0.24
C LEU A 53 3.06 -16.07 -1.63
N VAL A 54 3.30 -14.96 -2.32
CA VAL A 54 3.91 -14.95 -3.65
C VAL A 54 5.35 -15.46 -3.58
N PHE A 55 6.18 -14.93 -2.68
CA PHE A 55 7.56 -15.40 -2.54
C PHE A 55 7.64 -16.85 -2.06
N ALA A 56 6.79 -17.26 -1.12
CA ALA A 56 6.70 -18.66 -0.71
C ALA A 56 6.27 -19.57 -1.88
N GLY A 57 5.29 -19.14 -2.68
CA GLY A 57 4.83 -19.86 -3.86
C GLY A 57 5.91 -19.99 -4.94
N ILE A 58 6.68 -18.93 -5.19
CA ILE A 58 7.84 -18.95 -6.10
C ILE A 58 8.87 -19.95 -5.58
N ALA A 59 9.25 -19.87 -4.31
CA ALA A 59 10.26 -20.76 -3.72
C ALA A 59 9.84 -22.24 -3.78
N VAL A 60 8.57 -22.55 -3.49
CA VAL A 60 8.04 -23.91 -3.64
C VAL A 60 8.04 -24.36 -5.09
N ALA A 61 7.62 -23.50 -6.03
CA ALA A 61 7.60 -23.83 -7.46
C ALA A 61 9.01 -24.03 -8.05
N ASP A 62 10.01 -23.30 -7.57
CA ASP A 62 11.41 -23.46 -7.97
C ASP A 62 12.00 -24.80 -7.52
N VAL A 63 11.56 -25.33 -6.36
CA VAL A 63 12.04 -26.62 -5.83
C VAL A 63 11.23 -27.80 -6.35
N ALA A 64 9.90 -27.67 -6.39
CA ALA A 64 8.97 -28.79 -6.59
C ALA A 64 8.36 -28.85 -8.00
N ALA A 65 8.61 -27.86 -8.86
CA ALA A 65 8.04 -27.77 -10.20
C ALA A 65 9.08 -27.32 -11.23
N THR A 66 8.69 -26.48 -12.19
CA THR A 66 9.57 -25.93 -13.21
C THR A 66 9.72 -24.43 -13.03
N ARG A 67 10.84 -23.88 -13.50
CA ARG A 67 11.07 -22.42 -13.55
C ARG A 67 9.94 -21.67 -14.24
N ALA A 68 9.31 -22.25 -15.27
CA ALA A 68 8.17 -21.65 -15.95
C ALA A 68 6.96 -21.51 -15.00
N VAL A 69 6.69 -22.50 -14.15
CA VAL A 69 5.64 -22.44 -13.14
C VAL A 69 5.96 -21.36 -12.11
N ALA A 70 7.20 -21.27 -11.62
CA ALA A 70 7.62 -20.22 -10.69
C ALA A 70 7.42 -18.81 -11.27
N ILE A 71 7.75 -18.60 -12.55
CA ILE A 71 7.51 -17.34 -13.26
C ILE A 71 6.01 -17.02 -13.32
N VAL A 72 5.16 -17.99 -13.67
CA VAL A 72 3.71 -17.79 -13.73
C VAL A 72 3.15 -17.45 -12.35
N VAL A 73 3.57 -18.16 -11.30
CA VAL A 73 3.18 -17.86 -9.91
C VAL A 73 3.61 -16.44 -9.53
N GLY A 74 4.82 -16.03 -9.88
CA GLY A 74 5.31 -14.68 -9.64
C GLY A 74 4.49 -13.61 -10.37
N ILE A 75 4.23 -13.77 -11.67
CA ILE A 75 3.47 -12.81 -12.47
C ILE A 75 2.03 -12.67 -11.95
N VAL A 76 1.34 -13.80 -11.76
CA VAL A 76 -0.05 -13.80 -11.27
C VAL A 76 -0.10 -13.24 -9.85
N GLY A 77 0.83 -13.66 -9.00
CA GLY A 77 0.97 -13.21 -7.64
C GLY A 77 1.19 -11.70 -7.52
N LEU A 78 2.15 -11.15 -8.28
CA LEU A 78 2.41 -9.71 -8.33
C LEU A 78 1.25 -8.93 -8.94
N GLY A 79 0.49 -9.51 -9.87
CA GLY A 79 -0.76 -8.93 -10.37
C GLY A 79 -1.82 -8.80 -9.27
N ILE A 80 -2.02 -9.84 -8.47
CA ILE A 80 -2.94 -9.82 -7.31
C ILE A 80 -2.46 -8.80 -6.27
N TRP A 81 -1.15 -8.78 -6.00
CA TRP A 81 -0.54 -7.82 -5.10
C TRP A 81 -0.79 -6.37 -5.54
N LEU A 82 -0.57 -6.07 -6.82
CA LEU A 82 -0.76 -4.72 -7.37
C LEU A 82 -2.22 -4.27 -7.28
N LEU A 83 -3.19 -5.18 -7.43
CA LEU A 83 -4.61 -4.89 -7.23
C LEU A 83 -4.97 -4.66 -5.75
N ALA A 84 -4.26 -5.31 -4.83
CA ALA A 84 -4.45 -5.14 -3.40
C ALA A 84 -3.78 -3.86 -2.86
N LEU A 85 -2.66 -3.45 -3.45
CA LEU A 85 -1.78 -2.37 -2.99
C LEU A 85 -2.47 -1.01 -2.74
N PRO A 86 -3.44 -0.55 -3.57
CA PRO A 86 -4.15 0.68 -3.31
C PRO A 86 -4.83 0.72 -1.94
N ASN A 87 -5.26 -0.43 -1.39
CA ASN A 87 -5.92 -0.49 -0.08
C ASN A 87 -5.01 -0.06 1.07
N SER A 88 -3.68 -0.21 0.93
CA SER A 88 -2.73 0.26 1.95
C SER A 88 -2.76 1.78 2.08
N SER A 89 -2.57 2.51 0.99
CA SER A 89 -2.59 3.98 0.98
C SER A 89 -4.00 4.59 0.94
N TYR A 90 -5.04 3.80 0.66
CA TYR A 90 -6.43 4.26 0.66
C TYR A 90 -6.86 4.84 2.02
N LEU A 91 -6.20 4.43 3.11
CA LEU A 91 -6.47 4.95 4.46
C LEU A 91 -6.28 6.47 4.59
N ILE A 92 -5.47 7.10 3.74
CA ILE A 92 -5.35 8.57 3.70
C ILE A 92 -6.71 9.21 3.39
N THR A 93 -7.51 8.59 2.52
CA THR A 93 -8.81 9.14 2.11
C THR A 93 -9.91 8.89 3.14
N GLU A 94 -9.68 7.95 4.07
CA GLU A 94 -10.58 7.64 5.18
C GLU A 94 -10.47 8.67 6.32
N LEU A 95 -9.42 9.50 6.35
CA LEU A 95 -9.28 10.66 7.24
C LEU A 95 -10.51 11.60 7.16
N ASN A 96 -11.17 11.63 6.00
CA ASN A 96 -12.35 12.47 5.74
C ASN A 96 -13.67 11.85 6.25
N LEU A 97 -13.67 10.58 6.66
CA LEU A 97 -14.86 9.97 7.27
C LEU A 97 -14.82 10.20 8.78
N ASN A 98 -15.44 11.30 9.22
CA ASN A 98 -15.69 11.53 10.63
C ASN A 98 -16.69 10.48 11.14
N HIS A 99 -16.18 9.47 11.83
CA HIS A 99 -16.99 8.53 12.63
C HIS A 99 -17.55 9.18 13.89
N ARG A 100 -17.06 10.38 14.20
CA ARG A 100 -17.48 11.22 15.31
C ARG A 100 -18.88 11.77 15.05
N ARG A 101 -19.76 11.57 16.02
CA ARG A 101 -21.05 12.28 16.11
C ARG A 101 -20.89 13.46 17.05
N ASP A 102 -21.73 14.49 16.93
CA ASP A 102 -21.62 15.67 17.80
C ASP A 102 -21.77 15.33 19.30
N GLU A 103 -22.45 14.22 19.60
CA GLU A 103 -22.67 13.69 20.95
C GLU A 103 -21.58 12.69 21.41
N ASP A 104 -20.55 12.41 20.60
CA ASP A 104 -19.53 11.42 20.98
C ASP A 104 -18.71 11.91 22.19
N PRO A 105 -18.58 11.12 23.27
CA PRO A 105 -17.85 11.53 24.48
C PRO A 105 -16.31 11.53 24.29
N VAL A 106 -15.82 11.17 23.09
CA VAL A 106 -14.40 11.03 22.79
C VAL A 106 -13.76 12.42 22.60
N PRO A 107 -12.67 12.76 23.32
CA PRO A 107 -11.94 14.00 23.11
C PRO A 107 -11.39 14.11 21.69
N LEU A 108 -11.40 15.32 21.13
CA LEU A 108 -10.94 15.57 19.76
C LEU A 108 -9.48 15.17 19.52
N TRP A 109 -8.61 15.44 20.50
CA TRP A 109 -7.18 15.10 20.41
C TRP A 109 -6.96 13.58 20.25
N TYR A 110 -7.84 12.75 20.83
CA TYR A 110 -7.74 11.31 20.73
C TYR A 110 -8.07 10.83 19.31
N ASP A 111 -9.18 11.32 18.75
CA ASP A 111 -9.57 10.97 17.37
C ASP A 111 -8.48 11.42 16.37
N ILE A 112 -7.87 12.59 16.57
CA ILE A 112 -6.77 13.09 15.72
C ILE A 112 -5.59 12.11 15.69
N ILE A 113 -5.07 11.70 16.85
CA ILE A 113 -3.91 10.80 16.89
C ILE A 113 -4.29 9.40 16.37
N ALA A 114 -5.47 8.88 16.70
CA ALA A 114 -5.93 7.57 16.24
C ALA A 114 -6.05 7.52 14.70
N VAL A 115 -6.66 8.55 14.12
CA VAL A 115 -6.89 8.65 12.68
C VAL A 115 -5.59 8.92 11.92
N LEU A 116 -4.69 9.75 12.48
CA LEU A 116 -3.36 9.97 11.90
C LEU A 116 -2.51 8.69 11.92
N SER A 117 -2.44 7.99 13.06
CA SER A 117 -1.71 6.73 13.17
C SER A 117 -2.26 5.66 12.23
N PHE A 118 -3.58 5.61 12.06
CA PHE A 118 -4.24 4.71 11.12
C PHE A 118 -3.91 5.02 9.65
N ALA A 119 -3.94 6.29 9.24
CA ALA A 119 -3.53 6.66 7.89
C ALA A 119 -2.05 6.37 7.65
N MET A 120 -1.19 6.73 8.62
CA MET A 120 0.25 6.47 8.53
C MET A 120 0.57 4.98 8.48
N SER A 121 -0.11 4.12 9.24
CA SER A 121 0.12 2.67 9.16
C SER A 121 -0.14 2.14 7.74
N GLY A 122 -1.20 2.62 7.10
CA GLY A 122 -1.51 2.28 5.70
C GLY A 122 -0.45 2.75 4.71
N VAL A 123 0.01 3.99 4.84
CA VAL A 123 1.07 4.55 3.97
C VAL A 123 2.38 3.79 4.13
N ILE A 124 2.77 3.49 5.38
CA ILE A 124 3.99 2.73 5.67
C ILE A 124 3.89 1.30 5.14
N ASN A 125 2.74 0.64 5.27
CA ASN A 125 2.52 -0.68 4.68
C ASN A 125 2.70 -0.66 3.15
N MET A 126 2.21 0.39 2.47
CA MET A 126 2.44 0.58 1.04
C MET A 126 3.93 0.75 0.72
N VAL A 127 4.64 1.61 1.46
CA VAL A 127 6.08 1.85 1.26
C VAL A 127 6.88 0.56 1.39
N VAL A 128 6.65 -0.22 2.45
CA VAL A 128 7.33 -1.51 2.67
C VAL A 128 6.98 -2.49 1.55
N ALA A 129 5.72 -2.58 1.14
CA ALA A 129 5.30 -3.46 0.07
C ALA A 129 6.00 -3.13 -1.26
N VAL A 130 6.09 -1.85 -1.61
CA VAL A 130 6.80 -1.40 -2.83
C VAL A 130 8.30 -1.66 -2.71
N LEU A 131 8.90 -1.41 -1.54
CA LEU A 131 10.32 -1.68 -1.28
C LEU A 131 10.68 -3.15 -1.50
N VAL A 132 9.88 -4.07 -0.97
CA VAL A 132 10.12 -5.51 -1.13
C VAL A 132 10.07 -5.92 -2.60
N VAL A 133 9.12 -5.39 -3.39
CA VAL A 133 9.07 -5.65 -4.83
C VAL A 133 10.23 -5.01 -5.58
N GLN A 134 10.63 -3.79 -5.20
CA GLN A 134 11.81 -3.15 -5.77
C GLN A 134 13.08 -3.97 -5.53
N MET A 135 13.28 -4.48 -4.30
CA MET A 135 14.41 -5.34 -3.96
C MET A 135 14.37 -6.66 -4.75
N GLY A 136 13.22 -7.34 -4.77
CA GLY A 136 13.07 -8.59 -5.53
C GLY A 136 13.30 -8.40 -7.03
N PHE A 137 12.86 -7.28 -7.61
CA PHE A 137 13.15 -6.93 -9.00
C PHE A 137 14.64 -6.76 -9.26
N VAL A 138 15.35 -6.06 -8.37
CA VAL A 138 16.80 -5.83 -8.55
C VAL A 138 17.57 -7.14 -8.48
N VAL A 139 17.29 -7.99 -7.49
CA VAL A 139 17.92 -9.30 -7.36
C VAL A 139 17.64 -10.17 -8.60
N ALA A 140 16.41 -10.15 -9.13
CA ALA A 140 16.04 -10.95 -10.29
C ALA A 140 16.69 -10.49 -11.61
N VAL A 141 16.96 -9.18 -11.77
CA VAL A 141 17.46 -8.60 -13.03
C VAL A 141 18.97 -8.39 -13.02
N PHE A 142 19.53 -7.93 -11.91
CA PHE A 142 20.93 -7.53 -11.76
C PHE A 142 21.75 -8.51 -10.91
N GLY A 143 21.09 -9.46 -10.24
CA GLY A 143 21.72 -10.37 -9.28
C GLY A 143 21.93 -9.74 -7.91
N ASP A 144 22.44 -10.53 -6.96
CA ASP A 144 22.56 -10.16 -5.55
C ASP A 144 23.80 -9.28 -5.26
N THR A 145 24.70 -9.12 -6.23
CA THR A 145 26.01 -8.49 -6.02
C THR A 145 26.05 -7.00 -6.38
N ASP A 146 25.06 -6.49 -7.10
CA ASP A 146 25.04 -5.10 -7.55
C ASP A 146 24.20 -4.22 -6.62
N SER A 147 24.78 -3.84 -5.49
CA SER A 147 24.17 -2.91 -4.53
C SER A 147 23.89 -1.53 -5.15
N GLY A 148 24.64 -1.14 -6.19
CA GLY A 148 24.44 0.09 -6.96
C GLY A 148 23.17 0.08 -7.82
N ALA A 149 22.79 -1.09 -8.37
CA ALA A 149 21.57 -1.27 -9.15
C ALA A 149 20.30 -0.90 -8.38
N MET A 150 20.32 -1.00 -7.05
CA MET A 150 19.19 -0.64 -6.21
C MET A 150 18.88 0.87 -6.20
N ARG A 151 19.87 1.71 -6.50
CA ARG A 151 19.72 3.17 -6.71
C ARG A 151 19.66 3.55 -8.20
N GLY A 152 19.79 2.57 -9.08
CA GLY A 152 19.75 2.72 -10.52
C GLY A 152 18.42 3.29 -11.03
N ALA A 153 18.46 3.84 -12.25
CA ALA A 153 17.26 4.34 -12.92
C ALA A 153 16.15 3.27 -13.09
N PRO A 154 16.43 1.98 -13.37
CA PRO A 154 15.40 0.95 -13.52
C PRO A 154 14.58 0.73 -12.24
N ALA A 155 15.26 0.55 -11.10
CA ALA A 155 14.61 0.32 -9.81
C ALA A 155 13.75 1.53 -9.38
N ARG A 156 14.26 2.76 -9.56
CA ARG A 156 13.51 3.99 -9.27
C ARG A 156 12.29 4.16 -10.16
N SER A 157 12.43 3.86 -11.46
CA SER A 157 11.33 3.97 -12.43
C SER A 157 10.21 2.99 -12.10
N LEU A 158 10.55 1.77 -11.68
CA LEU A 158 9.58 0.78 -11.22
C LEU A 158 8.75 1.33 -10.05
N SER A 159 9.38 1.85 -9.00
CA SER A 159 8.69 2.40 -7.84
C SER A 159 7.81 3.59 -8.20
N VAL A 160 8.26 4.46 -9.12
CA VAL A 160 7.44 5.57 -9.65
C VAL A 160 6.20 5.07 -10.37
N VAL A 161 6.33 4.09 -11.26
CA VAL A 161 5.19 3.52 -11.98
C VAL A 161 4.22 2.85 -11.02
N ILE A 162 4.71 2.06 -10.06
CA ILE A 162 3.86 1.41 -9.06
C ILE A 162 3.10 2.44 -8.23
N ILE A 163 3.77 3.48 -7.72
CA ILE A 163 3.12 4.51 -6.89
C ILE A 163 2.09 5.33 -7.68
N LEU A 164 2.34 5.58 -8.97
CA LEU A 164 1.33 6.17 -9.86
C LEU A 164 0.10 5.25 -10.00
N LEU A 165 0.31 3.96 -10.25
CA LEU A 165 -0.76 2.97 -10.35
C LEU A 165 -1.54 2.83 -9.03
N VAL A 166 -0.86 2.93 -7.89
CA VAL A 166 -1.49 2.99 -6.57
C VAL A 166 -2.43 4.18 -6.47
N SER A 167 -1.98 5.38 -6.85
CA SER A 167 -2.81 6.59 -6.81
C SER A 167 -4.04 6.49 -7.72
N ILE A 168 -3.89 5.90 -8.91
CA ILE A 168 -5.00 5.57 -9.80
C ILE A 168 -5.96 4.59 -9.11
N GLY A 169 -5.43 3.52 -8.49
CA GLY A 169 -6.22 2.52 -7.78
C GLY A 169 -7.02 3.11 -6.61
N ILE A 170 -6.43 4.03 -5.83
CA ILE A 170 -7.14 4.75 -4.76
C ILE A 170 -8.33 5.52 -5.34
N TYR A 171 -8.11 6.27 -6.44
CA TYR A 171 -9.17 7.03 -7.08
C TYR A 171 -10.31 6.12 -7.55
N LEU A 172 -9.98 5.04 -8.26
CA LEU A 172 -10.98 4.09 -8.76
C LEU A 172 -11.76 3.45 -7.61
N GLY A 173 -11.09 3.05 -6.54
CA GLY A 173 -11.72 2.51 -5.35
C GLY A 173 -12.67 3.50 -4.67
N ARG A 174 -12.26 4.78 -4.55
CA ARG A 174 -13.01 5.81 -3.82
C ARG A 174 -14.22 6.34 -4.60
N TYR A 175 -13.99 6.70 -5.86
CA TYR A 175 -14.95 7.42 -6.68
C TYR A 175 -15.77 6.49 -7.58
N LEU A 176 -15.13 5.49 -8.19
CA LEU A 176 -15.80 4.58 -9.11
C LEU A 176 -16.49 3.42 -8.38
N ARG A 177 -15.96 2.98 -7.23
CA ARG A 177 -16.53 1.93 -6.35
C ARG A 177 -17.02 0.72 -7.17
N LEU A 178 -16.10 0.08 -7.89
CA LEU A 178 -16.41 -1.10 -8.70
C LEU A 178 -16.75 -2.27 -7.77
N ASN A 179 -17.91 -2.91 -7.98
CA ASN A 179 -18.34 -4.07 -7.20
C ASN A 179 -18.02 -5.38 -7.92
N SER A 180 -18.04 -6.50 -7.20
CA SER A 180 -17.83 -7.83 -7.79
C SER A 180 -18.83 -8.18 -8.90
N TRP A 181 -20.02 -7.56 -8.90
CA TRP A 181 -21.02 -7.69 -9.96
C TRP A 181 -20.67 -6.93 -11.24
N ASP A 182 -19.91 -5.84 -11.13
CA ASP A 182 -19.44 -5.06 -12.28
C ASP A 182 -18.37 -5.87 -13.05
N VAL A 183 -17.48 -6.55 -12.32
CA VAL A 183 -16.43 -7.41 -12.90
C VAL A 183 -17.03 -8.58 -13.69
N LYS A 184 -18.15 -9.14 -13.22
CA LYS A 184 -18.89 -10.21 -13.91
C LYS A 184 -19.60 -9.74 -15.18
N SER A 185 -19.71 -8.43 -15.40
CA SER A 185 -20.39 -7.83 -16.54
C SER A 185 -19.50 -6.75 -17.19
N PRO A 186 -18.51 -7.13 -18.02
CA PRO A 186 -17.53 -6.21 -18.59
C PRO A 186 -18.15 -4.99 -19.30
N ARG A 187 -19.29 -5.17 -19.97
CA ARG A 187 -20.06 -4.08 -20.59
C ARG A 187 -20.54 -3.03 -19.58
N ARG A 188 -21.06 -3.46 -18.42
CA ARG A 188 -21.53 -2.55 -17.36
C ARG A 188 -20.36 -1.83 -16.70
N MET A 189 -19.27 -2.54 -16.46
CA MET A 189 -18.04 -1.94 -15.95
C MET A 189 -17.50 -0.86 -16.89
N TRP A 190 -17.43 -1.14 -18.19
CA TRP A 190 -16.98 -0.17 -19.18
C TRP A 190 -17.89 1.05 -19.28
N ALA A 191 -19.21 0.85 -19.30
CA ALA A 191 -20.18 1.96 -19.30
C ALA A 191 -19.97 2.86 -18.06
N LYS A 192 -19.85 2.26 -16.88
CA LYS A 192 -19.59 2.99 -15.62
C LYS A 192 -18.28 3.79 -15.64
N VAL A 193 -17.22 3.23 -16.22
CA VAL A 193 -15.94 3.94 -16.41
C VAL A 193 -16.14 5.13 -17.35
N ARG A 194 -16.72 4.91 -18.53
CA ARG A 194 -16.94 5.96 -19.53
C ARG A 194 -17.78 7.09 -18.94
N ASP A 195 -18.93 6.75 -18.37
CA ASP A 195 -19.89 7.71 -17.83
C ASP A 195 -19.27 8.57 -16.71
N HIS A 196 -18.30 8.02 -15.95
CA HIS A 196 -17.54 8.77 -14.94
C HIS A 196 -16.59 9.81 -15.56
N PHE A 197 -16.05 9.54 -16.75
CA PHE A 197 -15.09 10.39 -17.46
C PHE A 197 -15.74 11.24 -18.57
N ASP A 198 -17.06 11.35 -18.60
CA ASP A 198 -17.81 12.07 -19.65
C ASP A 198 -17.59 13.59 -19.62
N SER A 199 -17.05 14.15 -18.54
CA SER A 199 -16.79 15.59 -18.42
C SER A 199 -15.31 15.91 -18.27
N ARG A 200 -14.89 17.05 -18.85
CA ARG A 200 -13.54 17.60 -18.65
C ARG A 200 -13.23 17.86 -17.18
N ALA A 201 -14.23 18.22 -16.38
CA ALA A 201 -14.09 18.42 -14.95
C ALA A 201 -13.76 17.11 -14.23
N ALA A 202 -14.42 16.00 -14.58
CA ALA A 202 -14.13 14.69 -13.99
C ALA A 202 -12.73 14.17 -14.35
N ILE A 203 -12.31 14.35 -15.62
CA ILE A 203 -10.94 14.04 -16.06
C ILE A 203 -9.93 14.91 -15.31
N GLY A 204 -10.18 16.22 -15.21
CA GLY A 204 -9.32 17.14 -14.46
C GLY A 204 -9.19 16.76 -12.98
N GLY A 205 -10.30 16.41 -12.34
CA GLY A 205 -10.32 15.92 -10.96
C GLY A 205 -9.53 14.62 -10.78
N PHE A 206 -9.67 13.67 -11.71
CA PHE A 206 -8.88 12.44 -11.71
C PHE A 206 -7.38 12.70 -11.84
N VAL A 207 -6.98 13.51 -12.83
CA VAL A 207 -5.56 13.82 -13.06
C VAL A 207 -4.97 14.54 -11.85
N LEU A 208 -5.68 15.55 -11.31
CA LEU A 208 -5.22 16.29 -10.15
C LEU A 208 -5.11 15.40 -8.91
N PHE A 209 -6.09 14.51 -8.69
CA PHE A 209 -6.03 13.54 -7.60
C PHE A 209 -4.81 12.62 -7.73
N CYS A 210 -4.61 12.03 -8.91
CA CYS A 210 -3.51 11.10 -9.14
C CYS A 210 -2.16 11.80 -9.01
N LEU A 211 -2.01 13.02 -9.57
CA LEU A 211 -0.77 13.79 -9.47
C LEU A 211 -0.43 14.12 -8.02
N THR A 212 -1.38 14.68 -7.27
CA THR A 212 -1.17 15.10 -5.87
C THR A 212 -0.82 13.91 -4.97
N HIS A 213 -1.56 12.80 -5.09
CA HIS A 213 -1.28 11.60 -4.31
C HIS A 213 0.02 10.93 -4.72
N THR A 214 0.34 10.87 -6.02
CA THR A 214 1.60 10.29 -6.50
C THR A 214 2.79 11.08 -5.96
N VAL A 215 2.75 12.42 -6.04
CA VAL A 215 3.82 13.27 -5.49
C VAL A 215 3.97 13.06 -3.99
N PHE A 216 2.86 13.08 -3.24
CA PHE A 216 2.89 12.85 -1.79
C PHE A 216 3.49 11.48 -1.45
N LEU A 217 3.02 10.41 -2.07
CA LEU A 217 3.49 9.04 -1.81
C LEU A 217 4.94 8.85 -2.24
N LEU A 218 5.39 9.48 -3.32
CA LEU A 218 6.80 9.45 -3.73
C LEU A 218 7.72 10.16 -2.73
N LEU A 219 7.29 11.29 -2.18
CA LEU A 219 8.04 12.01 -1.15
C LEU A 219 8.18 11.15 0.11
N VAL A 220 7.08 10.53 0.56
CA VAL A 220 7.12 9.63 1.72
C VAL A 220 7.98 8.39 1.43
N TYR A 221 7.85 7.80 0.24
CA TYR A 221 8.67 6.67 -0.18
C TYR A 221 10.16 7.03 -0.16
N GLY A 222 10.54 8.14 -0.80
CA GLY A 222 11.93 8.60 -0.86
C GLY A 222 12.50 8.96 0.52
N LEU A 223 11.69 9.55 1.41
CA LEU A 223 12.09 9.90 2.77
C LEU A 223 12.47 8.67 3.60
N ILE A 224 11.80 7.54 3.40
CA ILE A 224 12.03 6.30 4.17
C ILE A 224 13.06 5.42 3.47
N VAL A 225 12.87 5.17 2.17
CA VAL A 225 13.68 4.22 1.41
C VAL A 225 15.03 4.81 1.02
N GLY A 226 15.13 6.13 0.78
CA GLY A 226 16.38 6.76 0.39
C GLY A 226 17.53 6.55 1.40
N PRO A 227 17.34 6.92 2.69
CA PRO A 227 18.35 6.70 3.73
C PRO A 227 18.60 5.21 4.00
N LEU A 228 17.54 4.40 4.06
CA LEU A 228 17.67 2.95 4.23
C LEU A 228 18.55 2.34 3.15
N MET A 229 18.33 2.74 1.89
CA MET A 229 19.12 2.23 0.78
C MET A 229 20.56 2.68 0.82
N ALA A 230 20.84 3.90 1.28
CA ALA A 230 22.22 4.35 1.49
C ALA A 230 22.92 3.47 2.53
N ALA A 231 22.27 3.23 3.68
CA ALA A 231 22.82 2.40 4.75
C ALA A 231 23.05 0.94 4.31
N LEU A 232 22.15 0.36 3.50
CA LEU A 232 22.31 -1.00 2.97
C LEU A 232 23.47 -1.12 1.97
N VAL A 233 23.69 -0.10 1.13
CA VAL A 233 24.82 -0.07 0.19
C VAL A 233 26.14 0.07 0.95
N GLU A 234 26.19 0.94 1.97
CA GLU A 234 27.39 1.09 2.83
C GLU A 234 27.72 -0.23 3.54
N ALA A 235 26.73 -0.91 4.12
CA ALA A 235 26.92 -2.18 4.83
C ALA A 235 27.34 -3.37 3.93
N THR A 236 27.24 -3.24 2.60
CA THR A 236 27.69 -4.27 1.64
C THR A 236 29.03 -3.93 0.98
N ALA A 237 29.57 -2.74 1.23
CA ALA A 237 30.87 -2.30 0.74
C ALA A 237 32.03 -2.64 1.71
N ASP A 238 31.70 -2.97 2.97
CA ASP A 238 32.61 -3.46 4.02
C ASP A 238 32.69 -4.99 4.05
#